data_AF-A0A0W1EQF3-F1
#
_entry.id   AF-A0A0W1EQF3-F1
#
_cell.length_a   1.000
_cell.length_b   1.000
_cell.length_c   1.000
_cell.angle_alpha   90.00
_cell.angle_beta   90.00
_cell.angle_gamma   90.00
#
_symmetry.space_group_name_H-M   'P 1'
#
loop_
_entity.id
_entity.type
_entity.pdbx_description
1 polymer ?
#
loop_
_entity_poly.entity_id
_entity_poly.type
_entity_poly.pdbx_seq_one_letter_code
_entity_poly.pdbx_strand_id
1 'polypeptide(L)'
;MNAIFARAGLVALALGITVSAHAGVSEDFSECDGLKKPKSSDDGMRGEATFPSYRFSGRDAPSQTLAACDRVLESGKLLPEQTLRRAHVMRARAAAKLELGDAAGALADIDAAQEAGKAYAGDFFYDRSMGVSLDLLRALALNETGERKAALALAEAAAAKRTYALEVQRVAGMLRAANGDKPADPTIWQGLARIDPATRGIFSQLASQSGDLAELAASAGTPSVAMPEAPSLKAIMTNGGNIAPLLSEWSAPVRGAMTKAYALAAHGQPAAARAWVEATRAALDAARPAGNSQGEAGKQAPKDIVTLLVEMARAEHFKPLADLVDARIAIAEGRLADAAAALQGKQLRATPVTEEFHAAYAAARSASALSAPDLPPLGPAAKRGPARLSGMADDLLIRPESQRKLIDYEKSRPNILGALVGAAFSMGTTLLGGIDRTAGFRSTPNDDGSIKVEYTGNTTSGPVVQEMTLLRAAELAREAGKSHFHVVGRNDYQRYLTQTMNGVPMNRTLTGYKTELTIRLLGEGEADALDAVAVIDALGPVYYES
;
A
#
# COMPACT_ATOMS: atom_id res chain seq x y z
N MET A 1 75.83 41.00 2.79
CA MET A 1 76.18 40.69 1.39
C MET A 1 75.28 39.55 0.92
N ASN A 2 74.32 39.89 0.05
CA ASN A 2 73.77 39.18 -1.11
C ASN A 2 73.28 37.71 -1.09
N ALA A 3 72.20 37.55 -1.88
CA ALA A 3 71.52 36.35 -2.43
C ALA A 3 70.51 35.67 -1.49
N ILE A 4 69.18 35.80 -1.61
CA ILE A 4 68.24 35.72 -2.75
C ILE A 4 68.42 34.43 -3.55
N PHE A 5 67.63 33.39 -3.22
CA PHE A 5 67.13 32.40 -4.18
C PHE A 5 65.72 31.96 -3.83
N ALA A 6 64.84 32.09 -4.83
CA ALA A 6 63.41 31.92 -4.78
C ALA A 6 62.98 30.44 -4.75
N ARG A 7 61.90 30.16 -4.00
CA ARG A 7 61.04 28.98 -4.20
C ARG A 7 59.57 29.42 -4.11
N ALA A 8 59.05 29.91 -5.23
CA ALA A 8 57.62 29.99 -5.48
C ALA A 8 57.20 28.65 -6.13
N GLY A 9 56.61 27.76 -5.33
CA GLY A 9 55.99 26.53 -5.81
C GLY A 9 54.58 26.81 -6.32
N LEU A 10 54.39 26.62 -7.62
CA LEU A 10 53.12 26.75 -8.33
C LEU A 10 52.20 25.58 -7.93
N VAL A 11 51.29 25.77 -6.98
CA VAL A 11 50.14 24.87 -6.77
C VAL A 11 49.00 25.42 -7.63
N ALA A 12 48.99 25.01 -8.90
CA ALA A 12 47.82 25.20 -9.75
C ALA A 12 46.74 24.22 -9.27
N LEU A 13 45.79 24.75 -8.50
CA LEU A 13 44.55 24.11 -8.12
C LEU A 13 43.74 23.86 -9.41
N ALA A 14 43.92 22.70 -10.04
CA ALA A 14 43.01 22.21 -11.05
C ALA A 14 41.72 21.74 -10.35
N LEU A 15 40.89 22.70 -9.93
CA LEU A 15 39.46 22.48 -9.75
C LEU A 15 38.87 22.25 -11.14
N GLY A 16 39.09 21.04 -11.66
CA GLY A 16 38.34 20.53 -12.78
C GLY A 16 36.89 20.46 -12.35
N ILE A 17 36.11 21.47 -12.71
CA ILE A 17 34.65 21.42 -12.68
C ILE A 17 34.29 20.31 -13.67
N THR A 18 34.18 19.09 -13.18
CA THR A 18 33.55 18.01 -13.95
C THR A 18 32.12 18.45 -14.14
N VAL A 19 31.83 19.09 -15.27
CA VAL A 19 30.46 19.31 -15.72
C VAL A 19 29.90 17.91 -15.90
N SER A 20 29.10 17.46 -14.93
CA SER A 20 28.36 16.21 -15.04
C SER A 20 27.70 16.22 -16.40
N ALA A 21 28.03 15.24 -17.25
CA ALA A 21 27.44 15.13 -18.58
C ALA A 21 25.93 15.25 -18.41
N HIS A 22 25.34 16.33 -18.91
CA HIS A 22 23.93 16.59 -18.71
C HIS A 22 23.16 15.47 -19.38
N ALA A 23 22.32 14.79 -18.59
CA ALA A 23 21.32 13.87 -19.09
C ALA A 23 20.60 14.52 -20.29
N GLY A 24 20.28 13.72 -21.31
CA GLY A 24 19.58 14.27 -22.46
C GLY A 24 18.21 14.79 -22.03
N VAL A 25 17.67 15.84 -22.68
CA VAL A 25 16.34 16.38 -22.35
C VAL A 25 15.25 15.29 -22.23
N SER A 26 15.33 14.23 -23.03
CA SER A 26 14.36 13.12 -22.94
C SER A 26 14.50 12.27 -21.68
N GLU A 27 15.70 12.16 -21.15
CA GLU A 27 15.99 11.50 -19.87
C GLU A 27 15.45 12.37 -18.73
N ASP A 28 15.65 13.70 -18.77
CA ASP A 28 15.08 14.61 -17.76
C ASP A 28 13.55 14.51 -17.66
N PHE A 29 12.83 14.45 -18.79
CA PHE A 29 11.38 14.24 -18.77
C PHE A 29 11.01 12.86 -18.19
N SER A 30 11.76 11.82 -18.53
CA SER A 30 11.50 10.46 -18.03
C SER A 30 11.79 10.34 -16.53
N GLU A 31 12.87 10.95 -16.05
CA GLU A 31 13.25 10.99 -14.63
C GLU A 31 12.31 11.88 -13.80
N CYS A 32 11.76 12.93 -14.41
CA CYS A 32 10.83 13.83 -13.76
C CYS A 32 9.45 13.19 -13.56
N ASP A 33 8.76 12.84 -14.64
CA ASP A 33 7.35 12.46 -14.57
C ASP A 33 7.03 11.16 -15.32
N GLY A 34 8.08 10.41 -15.65
CA GLY A 34 7.98 9.11 -16.27
C GLY A 34 7.68 9.14 -17.77
N LEU A 35 7.32 10.25 -18.43
CA LEU A 35 7.05 10.23 -19.88
C LEU A 35 8.24 10.73 -20.69
N LYS A 36 8.33 10.26 -21.93
CA LYS A 36 9.29 10.76 -22.92
C LYS A 36 9.05 12.25 -23.17
N LYS A 37 10.08 12.91 -23.72
CA LYS A 37 9.99 14.30 -24.17
C LYS A 37 8.73 14.53 -25.02
N PRO A 38 7.93 15.59 -24.74
CA PRO A 38 6.77 15.91 -25.55
C PRO A 38 7.18 16.19 -27.00
N LYS A 39 6.43 15.62 -27.93
CA LYS A 39 6.53 15.96 -29.37
C LYS A 39 5.58 17.14 -29.67
N SER A 40 5.19 17.30 -30.93
CA SER A 40 4.23 18.31 -31.40
C SER A 40 2.77 17.99 -31.01
N SER A 41 2.52 17.34 -29.87
CA SER A 41 1.14 17.13 -29.38
C SER A 41 0.69 18.32 -28.56
N ASP A 42 -0.52 18.78 -28.81
CA ASP A 42 -1.12 19.97 -28.17
C ASP A 42 -1.11 19.88 -26.64
N ASP A 43 -1.39 18.70 -26.08
CA ASP A 43 -1.40 18.47 -24.63
C ASP A 43 -0.02 18.15 -24.03
N GLY A 44 0.99 17.86 -24.86
CA GLY A 44 2.31 17.39 -24.45
C GLY A 44 2.34 16.01 -23.76
N MET A 45 1.22 15.28 -23.72
CA MET A 45 1.08 14.03 -22.94
C MET A 45 1.40 12.76 -23.75
N ARG A 46 1.82 12.89 -25.01
CA ARG A 46 2.16 11.74 -25.86
C ARG A 46 3.54 11.17 -25.51
N GLY A 47 3.55 9.89 -25.13
CA GLY A 47 4.75 9.09 -24.94
C GLY A 47 4.45 7.88 -24.06
N GLU A 48 5.04 6.73 -24.37
CA GLU A 48 5.04 5.62 -23.41
C GLU A 48 5.89 6.03 -22.21
N ALA A 49 5.44 5.71 -21.00
CA ALA A 49 6.24 6.03 -19.83
C ALA A 49 7.48 5.13 -19.78
N THR A 50 8.66 5.73 -19.84
CA THR A 50 9.93 5.04 -19.66
C THR A 50 10.29 5.03 -18.18
N PHE A 51 11.01 3.99 -17.77
CA PHE A 51 11.40 3.77 -16.38
C PHE A 51 12.37 4.85 -15.87
N PRO A 52 12.35 5.16 -14.56
CA PRO A 52 11.40 4.67 -13.56
C PRO A 52 10.07 5.40 -13.66
N SER A 53 9.00 4.64 -13.89
CA SER A 53 7.64 5.16 -13.74
C SER A 53 7.41 5.52 -12.28
N TYR A 54 7.20 6.79 -11.97
CA TYR A 54 6.59 7.32 -10.73
C TYR A 54 6.86 6.56 -9.42
N ARG A 55 8.06 6.02 -9.23
CA ARG A 55 8.44 5.34 -8.00
C ARG A 55 9.79 5.86 -7.59
N PHE A 56 9.85 6.55 -6.46
CA PHE A 56 11.10 7.02 -5.88
C PHE A 56 11.80 5.88 -5.12
N SER A 57 11.93 4.74 -5.78
CA SER A 57 12.59 3.57 -5.22
C SER A 57 14.10 3.82 -5.14
N GLY A 58 14.57 4.23 -3.97
CA GLY A 58 15.98 4.52 -3.71
C GLY A 58 16.13 5.75 -2.82
N ARG A 59 17.13 5.75 -1.94
CA ARG A 59 17.34 6.84 -0.96
C ARG A 59 17.46 8.23 -1.62
N ASP A 60 18.04 8.28 -2.82
CA ASP A 60 18.31 9.52 -3.54
C ASP A 60 17.29 9.84 -4.64
N ALA A 61 16.30 8.97 -4.85
CA ALA A 61 15.36 9.09 -5.96
C ALA A 61 14.50 10.38 -5.92
N PRO A 62 13.98 10.84 -4.76
CA PRO A 62 13.21 12.10 -4.73
C PRO A 62 14.06 13.31 -5.14
N SER A 63 15.32 13.38 -4.71
CA SER A 63 16.25 14.47 -5.07
C SER A 63 16.57 14.47 -6.56
N GLN A 64 16.74 13.29 -7.18
CA GLN A 64 16.98 13.16 -8.61
C GLN A 64 15.77 13.62 -9.42
N THR A 65 14.56 13.19 -9.05
CA THR A 65 13.33 13.64 -9.72
C THR A 65 13.11 15.13 -9.56
N LEU A 66 13.32 15.70 -8.37
CA LEU A 66 13.24 17.15 -8.15
C LEU A 66 14.15 17.90 -9.13
N ALA A 67 15.43 17.51 -9.20
CA ALA A 67 16.39 18.13 -10.11
C ALA A 67 16.02 17.94 -11.59
N ALA A 68 15.49 16.78 -11.98
CA ALA A 68 15.04 16.52 -13.34
C ALA A 68 13.84 17.39 -13.71
N CYS A 69 12.86 17.55 -12.81
CA CYS A 69 11.71 18.41 -13.04
C CYS A 69 12.08 19.89 -13.15
N ASP A 70 13.05 20.35 -12.36
CA ASP A 70 13.57 21.72 -12.47
C ASP A 70 14.20 21.95 -13.86
N ARG A 71 15.07 21.03 -14.32
CA ARG A 71 15.66 21.10 -15.67
C ARG A 71 14.59 21.08 -16.76
N VAL A 72 13.56 20.23 -16.64
CA VAL A 72 12.45 20.16 -17.60
C VAL A 72 11.74 21.51 -17.71
N LEU A 73 11.38 22.12 -16.58
CA LEU A 73 10.65 23.38 -16.53
C LEU A 73 11.47 24.56 -17.06
N GLU A 74 12.80 24.52 -16.87
CA GLU A 74 13.74 25.55 -17.35
C GLU A 74 14.18 25.36 -18.81
N SER A 75 14.06 24.15 -19.37
CA SER A 75 14.62 23.80 -20.69
C SER A 75 14.04 24.56 -21.89
N GLY A 76 12.89 25.22 -21.73
CA GLY A 76 12.12 25.81 -22.83
C GLY A 76 11.59 24.78 -23.85
N LYS A 77 11.64 23.48 -23.54
CA LYS A 77 11.18 22.40 -24.44
C LYS A 77 9.73 22.03 -24.25
N LEU A 78 9.10 22.54 -23.18
CA LEU A 78 7.68 22.46 -22.95
C LEU A 78 7.00 23.68 -23.56
N LEU A 79 6.22 23.47 -24.63
CA LEU A 79 5.58 24.57 -25.35
C LEU A 79 4.56 25.29 -24.43
N PRO A 80 4.30 26.59 -24.64
CA PRO A 80 3.33 27.33 -23.83
C PRO A 80 1.94 26.69 -23.77
N GLU A 81 1.48 26.13 -24.88
CA GLU A 81 0.18 25.45 -25.03
C GLU A 81 0.11 24.08 -24.35
N GLN A 82 1.24 23.47 -23.98
CA GLN A 82 1.31 22.14 -23.34
C GLN A 82 1.03 22.22 -21.84
N THR A 83 -0.08 22.85 -21.48
CA THR A 83 -0.42 23.21 -20.09
C THR A 83 -0.73 21.97 -19.23
N LEU A 84 -1.35 20.93 -19.80
CA LEU A 84 -1.58 19.66 -19.08
C LEU A 84 -0.26 18.97 -18.71
N ARG A 85 0.68 18.92 -19.64
CA ARG A 85 2.02 18.38 -19.39
C ARG A 85 2.79 19.20 -18.35
N ARG A 86 2.63 20.52 -18.35
CA ARG A 86 3.18 21.41 -17.31
C ARG A 86 2.62 21.08 -15.93
N ALA A 87 1.31 20.92 -15.82
CA ALA A 87 0.65 20.52 -14.58
C ALA A 87 1.17 19.16 -14.08
N HIS A 88 1.36 18.21 -14.99
CA HIS A 88 1.89 16.88 -14.69
C HIS A 88 3.34 16.90 -14.15
N VAL A 89 4.22 17.69 -14.78
CA VAL A 89 5.60 17.90 -14.31
C VAL A 89 5.63 18.55 -12.93
N MET A 90 4.84 19.62 -12.72
CA MET A 90 4.76 20.30 -11.43
C MET A 90 4.20 19.40 -10.33
N ARG A 91 3.21 18.55 -10.65
CA ARG A 91 2.69 17.53 -9.72
C ARG A 91 3.76 16.53 -9.29
N ALA A 92 4.57 16.04 -10.23
CA ALA A 92 5.67 15.13 -9.93
C ALA A 92 6.72 15.79 -9.02
N ARG A 93 7.05 17.06 -9.32
CA ARG A 93 7.95 17.87 -8.48
C ARG A 93 7.39 18.07 -7.07
N ALA A 94 6.09 18.34 -6.93
CA ALA A 94 5.43 18.47 -5.63
C ALA A 94 5.52 17.17 -4.81
N ALA A 95 5.31 16.01 -5.43
CA ALA A 95 5.45 14.73 -4.75
C ALA A 95 6.89 14.49 -4.25
N ALA A 96 7.90 14.77 -5.09
CA ALA A 96 9.30 14.68 -4.69
C ALA A 96 9.63 15.63 -3.52
N LYS A 97 9.12 16.87 -3.54
CA LYS A 97 9.28 17.83 -2.44
C LYS A 97 8.64 17.34 -1.13
N LEU A 98 7.46 16.72 -1.19
CA LEU A 98 6.82 16.14 -0.01
C LEU A 98 7.68 15.04 0.62
N GLU A 99 8.24 14.14 -0.19
CA GLU A 99 9.13 13.08 0.31
C GLU A 99 10.41 13.62 0.95
N LEU A 100 10.91 14.74 0.43
CA LEU A 100 12.04 15.49 0.99
C LEU A 100 11.67 16.33 2.22
N GLY A 101 10.38 16.43 2.57
CA GLY A 101 9.88 17.20 3.70
C GLY A 101 9.67 18.69 3.44
N ASP A 102 9.71 19.12 2.17
CA ASP A 102 9.41 20.50 1.75
C ASP A 102 7.92 20.65 1.42
N ALA A 103 7.07 20.63 2.45
CA ALA A 103 5.62 20.76 2.29
C ALA A 103 5.20 22.13 1.72
N ALA A 104 5.89 23.21 2.10
CA ALA A 104 5.59 24.56 1.60
C ALA A 104 5.91 24.69 0.11
N GLY A 105 7.08 24.22 -0.33
CA GLY A 105 7.44 24.21 -1.74
C GLY A 105 6.55 23.26 -2.57
N ALA A 106 6.05 22.19 -1.97
CA ALA A 106 5.07 21.31 -2.63
C ALA A 106 3.72 22.02 -2.83
N LEU A 107 3.22 22.76 -1.84
CA LEU A 107 1.98 23.54 -1.99
C LEU A 107 2.07 24.54 -3.14
N ALA A 108 3.17 25.27 -3.26
CA ALA A 108 3.41 26.20 -4.35
C ALA A 108 3.39 25.51 -5.74
N ASP A 109 3.98 24.31 -5.83
CA ASP A 109 3.95 23.52 -7.08
C ASP A 109 2.56 23.01 -7.39
N ILE A 110 1.78 22.63 -6.37
CA ILE A 110 0.39 22.18 -6.56
C ILE A 110 -0.48 23.34 -7.04
N ASP A 111 -0.34 24.54 -6.46
CA ASP A 111 -1.05 25.74 -6.94
C ASP A 111 -0.71 26.04 -8.41
N ALA A 112 0.58 26.01 -8.75
CA ALA A 112 1.03 26.21 -10.14
C ALA A 112 0.51 25.12 -11.09
N ALA A 113 0.47 23.86 -10.63
CA ALA A 113 -0.08 22.75 -11.40
C ALA A 113 -1.58 22.91 -11.64
N GLN A 114 -2.34 23.36 -10.64
CA GLN A 114 -3.78 23.62 -10.78
C GLN A 114 -4.06 24.76 -11.77
N GLU A 115 -3.30 25.86 -11.70
CA GLU A 115 -3.46 26.95 -12.67
C GLU A 115 -3.09 26.50 -14.09
N ALA A 116 -2.03 25.71 -14.27
CA ALA A 116 -1.70 25.12 -15.56
C ALA A 116 -2.78 24.16 -16.07
N GLY A 117 -3.38 23.35 -15.18
CA GLY A 117 -4.43 22.39 -15.52
C GLY A 117 -5.84 23.00 -15.63
N LYS A 118 -6.01 24.30 -15.41
CA LYS A 118 -7.32 24.97 -15.26
C LYS A 118 -8.27 24.78 -16.45
N ALA A 119 -7.75 24.69 -17.67
CA ALA A 119 -8.55 24.45 -18.86
C ALA A 119 -9.25 23.07 -18.86
N TYR A 120 -8.80 22.15 -18.00
CA TYR A 120 -9.36 20.81 -17.83
C TYR A 120 -10.17 20.67 -16.53
N ALA A 121 -10.32 21.73 -15.73
CA ALA A 121 -11.13 21.67 -14.53
C ALA A 121 -12.60 21.41 -14.88
N GLY A 122 -13.22 20.42 -14.22
CA GLY A 122 -14.58 19.97 -14.55
C GLY A 122 -14.64 18.94 -15.67
N ASP A 123 -13.52 18.63 -16.35
CA ASP A 123 -13.46 17.43 -17.18
C ASP A 123 -13.46 16.19 -16.27
N PHE A 124 -14.39 15.27 -16.54
CA PHE A 124 -14.62 14.10 -15.71
C PHE A 124 -13.37 13.24 -15.50
N PHE A 125 -12.57 13.02 -16.56
CA PHE A 125 -11.37 12.19 -16.47
C PHE A 125 -10.21 12.91 -15.80
N TYR A 126 -10.06 14.20 -16.07
CA TYR A 126 -9.09 15.03 -15.36
C TYR A 126 -9.38 15.02 -13.86
N ASP A 127 -10.62 15.29 -13.45
CA ASP A 127 -11.02 15.40 -12.05
C ASP A 127 -10.83 14.09 -11.29
N ARG A 128 -11.10 12.94 -11.91
CA ARG A 128 -10.87 11.60 -11.32
C ARG A 128 -9.42 11.15 -11.30
N SER A 129 -8.56 11.71 -12.16
CA SER A 129 -7.14 11.33 -12.25
C SER A 129 -6.21 12.39 -11.65
N MET A 130 -5.78 13.37 -12.46
CA MET A 130 -4.92 14.47 -12.05
C MET A 130 -5.51 15.28 -10.89
N GLY A 131 -6.82 15.56 -10.92
CA GLY A 131 -7.53 16.29 -9.87
C GLY A 131 -7.40 15.60 -8.52
N VAL A 132 -7.80 14.32 -8.43
CA VAL A 132 -7.64 13.49 -7.22
C VAL A 132 -6.19 13.45 -6.73
N SER A 133 -5.22 13.29 -7.63
CA SER A 133 -3.80 13.31 -7.25
C SER A 133 -3.39 14.64 -6.62
N LEU A 134 -3.77 15.77 -7.23
CA LEU A 134 -3.42 17.11 -6.73
C LEU A 134 -4.11 17.39 -5.39
N ASP A 135 -5.38 16.99 -5.24
CA ASP A 135 -6.14 17.12 -3.99
C ASP A 135 -5.49 16.33 -2.84
N LEU A 136 -5.07 15.09 -3.10
CA LEU A 136 -4.43 14.25 -2.08
C LEU A 136 -3.00 14.71 -1.76
N LEU A 137 -2.20 15.12 -2.76
CA LEU A 137 -0.89 15.71 -2.50
C LEU A 137 -1.01 17.01 -1.69
N ARG A 138 -2.03 17.83 -1.97
CA ARG A 138 -2.34 19.02 -1.16
C ARG A 138 -2.72 18.63 0.26
N ALA A 139 -3.56 17.62 0.43
CA ALA A 139 -3.95 17.13 1.73
C ALA A 139 -2.74 16.65 2.56
N LEU A 140 -1.80 15.94 1.93
CA LEU A 140 -0.53 15.56 2.57
C LEU A 140 0.28 16.80 2.99
N ALA A 141 0.44 17.77 2.10
CA ALA A 141 1.20 18.99 2.39
C ALA A 141 0.58 19.83 3.52
N LEU A 142 -0.75 19.96 3.52
CA LEU A 142 -1.50 20.64 4.58
C LEU A 142 -1.39 19.91 5.92
N ASN A 143 -1.39 18.58 5.91
CA ASN A 143 -1.17 17.79 7.12
C ASN A 143 0.20 18.06 7.74
N GLU A 144 1.27 18.08 6.92
CA GLU A 144 2.64 18.34 7.37
C GLU A 144 2.83 19.79 7.87
N THR A 145 2.07 20.75 7.35
CA THR A 145 2.09 22.16 7.80
C THR A 145 1.15 22.46 8.97
N GLY A 146 0.39 21.46 9.44
CA GLY A 146 -0.49 21.58 10.60
C GLY A 146 -1.94 21.98 10.28
N GLU A 147 -2.29 22.18 9.01
CA GLU A 147 -3.65 22.49 8.53
C GLU A 147 -4.54 21.23 8.44
N ARG A 148 -4.60 20.47 9.54
CA ARG A 148 -5.20 19.14 9.64
C ARG A 148 -6.65 19.04 9.17
N LYS A 149 -7.48 20.04 9.51
CA LYS A 149 -8.89 20.07 9.12
C LYS A 149 -9.07 20.25 7.61
N ALA A 150 -8.26 21.12 7.00
CA ALA A 150 -8.28 21.34 5.56
C ALA A 150 -7.74 20.12 4.80
N ALA A 151 -6.68 19.50 5.33
CA ALA A 151 -6.15 18.23 4.83
C ALA A 151 -7.22 17.13 4.81
N LEU A 152 -7.93 16.93 5.92
CA LEU A 152 -8.99 15.93 6.01
C LEU A 152 -10.12 16.19 5.02
N ALA A 153 -10.62 17.42 4.93
CA ALA A 153 -11.69 17.78 4.01
C ALA A 153 -11.33 17.48 2.54
N LEU A 154 -10.09 17.80 2.13
CA LEU A 154 -9.61 17.50 0.78
C LEU A 154 -9.47 16.00 0.52
N ALA A 155 -8.93 15.26 1.50
CA ALA A 155 -8.79 13.81 1.38
C ALA A 155 -10.15 13.11 1.24
N GLU A 156 -11.17 13.57 1.97
CA GLU A 156 -12.53 13.03 1.88
C GLU A 156 -13.19 13.36 0.54
N ALA A 157 -13.01 14.58 0.05
CA ALA A 157 -13.49 14.98 -1.27
C ALA A 157 -12.82 14.14 -2.38
N ALA A 158 -11.51 13.91 -2.30
CA ALA A 158 -10.78 13.07 -3.25
C ALA A 158 -11.19 11.59 -3.17
N ALA A 159 -11.38 11.06 -1.96
CA ALA A 159 -11.87 9.70 -1.75
C ALA A 159 -13.28 9.48 -2.31
N ALA A 160 -14.17 10.46 -2.20
CA ALA A 160 -15.51 10.40 -2.77
C ALA A 160 -15.50 10.37 -4.30
N LYS A 161 -14.49 10.98 -4.94
CA LYS A 161 -14.31 10.88 -6.40
C LYS A 161 -13.90 9.46 -6.81
N ARG A 162 -13.22 8.67 -5.97
CA ARG A 162 -12.78 7.30 -6.29
C ARG A 162 -12.96 6.33 -5.12
N THR A 163 -14.20 5.99 -4.84
CA THR A 163 -14.60 5.16 -3.69
C THR A 163 -13.90 3.80 -3.62
N TYR A 164 -13.47 3.26 -4.76
CA TYR A 164 -12.92 1.90 -4.85
C TYR A 164 -11.46 1.83 -5.32
N ALA A 165 -10.80 2.97 -5.55
CA ALA A 165 -9.37 3.01 -5.86
C ALA A 165 -8.55 2.85 -4.57
N LEU A 166 -7.70 1.82 -4.52
CA LEU A 166 -7.04 1.40 -3.28
C LEU A 166 -6.10 2.47 -2.74
N GLU A 167 -5.22 3.02 -3.56
CA GLU A 167 -4.23 4.02 -3.13
C GLU A 167 -4.91 5.29 -2.61
N VAL A 168 -6.00 5.70 -3.27
CA VAL A 168 -6.83 6.85 -2.87
C VAL A 168 -7.46 6.61 -1.51
N GLN A 169 -8.15 5.49 -1.33
CA GLN A 169 -8.81 5.14 -0.07
C GLN A 169 -7.79 4.95 1.06
N ARG A 170 -6.63 4.36 0.76
CA ARG A 170 -5.56 4.14 1.75
C ARG A 170 -5.00 5.46 2.26
N VAL A 171 -4.63 6.39 1.38
CA VAL A 171 -4.11 7.71 1.79
C VAL A 171 -5.17 8.50 2.54
N ALA A 172 -6.42 8.50 2.07
CA ALA A 172 -7.51 9.19 2.75
C ALA A 172 -7.78 8.59 4.15
N GLY A 173 -7.77 7.26 4.28
CA GLY A 173 -7.93 6.58 5.56
C GLY A 173 -6.80 6.89 6.54
N MET A 174 -5.56 6.94 6.05
CA MET A 174 -4.39 7.34 6.84
C MET A 174 -4.47 8.80 7.30
N LEU A 175 -4.91 9.71 6.44
CA LEU A 175 -5.13 11.11 6.81
C LEU A 175 -6.28 11.26 7.82
N ARG A 176 -7.36 10.49 7.68
CA ARG A 176 -8.43 10.47 8.68
C ARG A 176 -7.97 9.92 10.02
N ALA A 177 -7.14 8.87 10.03
CA ALA A 177 -6.53 8.37 11.25
C ALA A 177 -5.56 9.36 11.89
N ALA A 178 -4.79 10.11 11.08
CA ALA A 178 -3.85 11.10 11.60
C ALA A 178 -4.53 12.37 12.15
N ASN A 179 -5.70 12.73 11.62
CA ASN A 179 -6.34 14.02 11.87
C ASN A 179 -7.70 13.95 12.58
N GLY A 180 -8.31 12.77 12.65
CA GLY A 180 -9.61 12.57 13.28
C GLY A 180 -9.54 12.51 14.80
N ASP A 181 -10.69 12.71 15.44
CA ASP A 181 -10.84 12.60 16.90
C ASP A 181 -10.62 11.16 17.40
N LYS A 182 -10.75 10.18 16.49
CA LYS A 182 -10.56 8.75 16.72
C LYS A 182 -9.59 8.16 15.69
N PRO A 183 -8.28 8.23 15.93
CA PRO A 183 -7.26 7.67 15.02
C PRO A 183 -7.44 6.19 14.68
N ALA A 184 -8.06 5.44 15.60
CA ALA A 184 -8.36 4.03 15.45
C ALA A 184 -9.83 3.79 15.06
N ASP A 185 -10.57 4.75 14.49
CA ASP A 185 -11.95 4.48 14.08
C ASP A 185 -12.00 3.27 13.12
N PRO A 186 -12.63 2.15 13.54
CA PRO A 186 -12.60 0.92 12.76
C PRO A 186 -13.39 1.04 11.46
N THR A 187 -14.34 1.98 11.35
CA THR A 187 -15.11 2.17 10.12
C THR A 187 -14.21 2.58 8.95
N ILE A 188 -13.13 3.32 9.24
CA ILE A 188 -12.09 3.72 8.27
C ILE A 188 -11.44 2.48 7.67
N TRP A 189 -10.97 1.60 8.56
CA TRP A 189 -10.17 0.44 8.19
C TRP A 189 -11.03 -0.71 7.68
N GLN A 190 -12.28 -0.82 8.11
CA GLN A 190 -13.26 -1.78 7.59
C GLN A 190 -13.60 -1.46 6.13
N GLY A 191 -13.82 -0.18 5.79
CA GLY A 191 -14.05 0.22 4.39
C GLY A 191 -12.89 -0.20 3.48
N LEU A 192 -11.66 0.00 3.94
CA LEU A 192 -10.46 -0.40 3.21
C LEU A 192 -10.27 -1.93 3.16
N ALA A 193 -10.56 -2.63 4.27
CA ALA A 193 -10.45 -4.09 4.39
C ALA A 193 -11.43 -4.85 3.47
N ARG A 194 -12.54 -4.23 3.09
CA ARG A 194 -13.47 -4.74 2.08
C ARG A 194 -12.87 -4.78 0.67
N ILE A 195 -11.97 -3.84 0.36
CA ILE A 195 -11.35 -3.66 -0.97
C ILE A 195 -9.95 -4.30 -1.02
N ASP A 196 -9.22 -4.25 0.09
CA ASP A 196 -7.86 -4.77 0.24
C ASP A 196 -7.74 -5.61 1.54
N PRO A 197 -7.79 -6.93 1.42
CA PRO A 197 -7.60 -7.86 2.52
C PRO A 197 -6.33 -7.64 3.34
N ALA A 198 -5.26 -7.10 2.75
CA ALA A 198 -4.01 -6.85 3.46
C ALA A 198 -4.15 -5.77 4.55
N THR A 199 -5.21 -4.97 4.48
CA THR A 199 -5.53 -3.95 5.49
C THR A 199 -6.38 -4.48 6.63
N ARG A 200 -6.83 -5.74 6.55
CA ARG A 200 -7.43 -6.44 7.70
C ARG A 200 -6.42 -6.49 8.84
N GLY A 201 -6.82 -6.01 10.00
CA GLY A 201 -5.96 -5.96 11.17
C GLY A 201 -5.12 -4.68 11.29
N ILE A 202 -5.17 -3.73 10.36
CA ILE A 202 -4.61 -2.39 10.60
C ILE A 202 -5.30 -1.75 11.81
N PHE A 203 -6.63 -1.87 11.92
CA PHE A 203 -7.33 -1.45 13.14
C PHE A 203 -6.74 -2.11 14.39
N SER A 204 -6.49 -3.41 14.37
CA SER A 204 -5.85 -4.10 15.50
C SER A 204 -4.43 -3.58 15.80
N GLN A 205 -3.68 -3.16 14.79
CA GLN A 205 -2.33 -2.59 14.96
C GLN A 205 -2.37 -1.14 15.49
N LEU A 206 -3.41 -0.38 15.13
CA LEU A 206 -3.58 1.02 15.51
C LEU A 206 -4.40 1.20 16.78
N ALA A 207 -5.15 0.17 17.21
CA ALA A 207 -5.93 0.14 18.43
C ALA A 207 -5.00 0.48 19.60
N SER A 208 -5.18 1.69 20.12
CA SER A 208 -4.21 2.29 21.02
C SER A 208 -4.77 2.85 22.31
N GLN A 209 -6.08 2.94 22.39
CA GLN A 209 -6.78 3.41 23.57
C GLN A 209 -7.57 2.26 24.20
N SER A 210 -7.92 2.41 25.48
CA SER A 210 -8.75 1.42 26.17
C SER A 210 -10.10 1.19 25.48
N GLY A 211 -10.65 2.21 24.81
CA GLY A 211 -11.88 2.06 24.00
C GLY A 211 -11.67 1.15 22.79
N ASP A 212 -10.53 1.28 22.10
CA ASP A 212 -10.22 0.48 20.91
C ASP A 212 -10.01 -1.00 21.27
N LEU A 213 -9.41 -1.29 22.43
CA LEU A 213 -9.25 -2.66 22.92
C LEU A 213 -10.60 -3.30 23.27
N ALA A 214 -11.56 -2.53 23.78
CA ALA A 214 -12.90 -3.04 24.08
C ALA A 214 -13.62 -3.47 22.79
N GLU A 215 -13.53 -2.64 21.76
CA GLU A 215 -14.10 -2.92 20.45
C GLU A 215 -13.37 -4.07 19.74
N LEU A 216 -12.06 -4.16 19.89
CA LEU A 216 -11.28 -5.29 19.38
C LEU A 216 -11.65 -6.61 20.08
N ALA A 217 -11.90 -6.58 21.38
CA ALA A 217 -12.37 -7.75 22.12
C ALA A 217 -13.78 -8.18 21.67
N ALA A 218 -14.69 -7.21 21.46
CA ALA A 218 -16.05 -7.48 20.99
C ALA A 218 -16.09 -8.04 19.56
N SER A 219 -15.17 -7.60 18.69
CA SER A 219 -15.07 -8.03 17.28
C SER A 219 -14.17 -9.25 17.05
N ALA A 220 -13.57 -9.82 18.10
CA ALA A 220 -12.57 -10.87 17.93
C ALA A 220 -13.14 -12.11 17.24
N GLY A 221 -14.36 -12.55 17.60
CA GLY A 221 -14.99 -13.75 17.06
C GLY A 221 -14.21 -15.04 17.34
N THR A 222 -14.49 -16.09 16.56
CA THR A 222 -13.79 -17.38 16.64
C THR A 222 -12.32 -17.24 16.20
N PRO A 223 -11.35 -17.82 16.94
CA PRO A 223 -9.95 -17.81 16.54
C PRO A 223 -9.72 -18.35 15.13
N SER A 224 -9.13 -17.51 14.27
CA SER A 224 -8.71 -17.90 12.93
C SER A 224 -7.51 -17.05 12.51
N VAL A 225 -6.42 -17.71 12.14
CA VAL A 225 -5.17 -17.07 11.71
C VAL A 225 -4.75 -17.72 10.39
N ALA A 226 -4.93 -17.00 9.29
CA ALA A 226 -4.45 -17.41 7.99
C ALA A 226 -3.03 -16.85 7.77
N MET A 227 -2.06 -17.75 7.62
CA MET A 227 -0.70 -17.36 7.24
C MET A 227 -0.62 -17.12 5.72
N PRO A 228 0.20 -16.18 5.24
CA PRO A 228 0.41 -15.99 3.81
C PRO A 228 1.03 -17.25 3.18
N GLU A 229 0.85 -17.39 1.87
CA GLU A 229 1.55 -18.43 1.12
C GLU A 229 3.07 -18.24 1.16
N ALA A 230 3.80 -19.35 1.03
CA ALA A 230 5.27 -19.32 0.93
C ALA A 230 5.70 -18.40 -0.22
N PRO A 231 6.59 -17.41 0.02
CA PRO A 231 7.05 -16.54 -1.05
C PRO A 231 7.82 -17.35 -2.09
N SER A 232 7.49 -17.15 -3.37
CA SER A 232 8.24 -17.78 -4.46
C SER A 232 9.67 -17.25 -4.54
N LEU A 233 10.61 -18.05 -5.08
CA LEU A 233 11.98 -17.61 -5.35
C LEU A 233 12.01 -16.31 -6.17
N LYS A 234 11.09 -16.19 -7.14
CA LYS A 234 10.91 -14.99 -7.95
C LYS A 234 10.55 -13.76 -7.09
N ALA A 235 9.67 -13.90 -6.10
CA ALA A 235 9.30 -12.80 -5.20
C ALA A 235 10.52 -12.29 -4.41
N ILE A 236 11.36 -13.21 -3.93
CA ILE A 236 12.59 -12.87 -3.18
C ILE A 236 13.58 -12.12 -4.08
N MET A 237 13.80 -12.63 -5.30
CA MET A 237 14.70 -12.00 -6.27
C MET A 237 14.17 -10.62 -6.70
N THR A 238 12.86 -10.47 -6.86
CA THR A 238 12.23 -9.20 -7.27
C THR A 238 12.40 -8.12 -6.20
N ASN A 239 12.46 -8.51 -4.92
CA ASN A 239 12.74 -7.61 -3.81
C ASN A 239 14.24 -7.35 -3.60
N GLY A 240 15.10 -7.72 -4.55
CA GLY A 240 16.56 -7.53 -4.45
C GLY A 240 17.18 -8.29 -3.27
N GLY A 241 16.56 -9.38 -2.83
CA GLY A 241 16.95 -10.11 -1.62
C GLY A 241 16.57 -9.42 -0.30
N ASN A 242 15.88 -8.28 -0.34
CA ASN A 242 15.35 -7.65 0.88
C ASN A 242 14.15 -8.44 1.40
N ILE A 243 14.33 -9.10 2.55
CA ILE A 243 13.29 -9.90 3.19
C ILE A 243 12.31 -9.08 4.04
N ALA A 244 12.60 -7.81 4.32
CA ALA A 244 11.78 -7.00 5.23
C ALA A 244 10.30 -6.87 4.78
N PRO A 245 9.97 -6.67 3.49
CA PRO A 245 8.59 -6.66 3.03
C PRO A 245 7.90 -8.01 3.27
N LEU A 246 8.59 -9.12 2.99
CA LEU A 246 8.07 -10.47 3.21
C LEU A 246 7.84 -10.74 4.70
N LEU A 247 8.77 -10.33 5.55
CA LEU A 247 8.63 -10.44 7.00
C LEU A 247 7.46 -9.59 7.50
N SER A 248 7.27 -8.38 6.97
CA SER A 248 6.14 -7.52 7.34
C SER A 248 4.80 -8.18 7.00
N GLU A 249 4.69 -8.79 5.82
CA GLU A 249 3.51 -9.54 5.38
C GLU A 249 3.25 -10.75 6.30
N TRP A 250 4.28 -11.54 6.59
CA TRP A 250 4.18 -12.74 7.43
C TRP A 250 3.91 -12.44 8.90
N SER A 251 4.39 -11.31 9.39
CA SER A 251 4.21 -10.88 10.78
C SER A 251 2.85 -10.23 11.04
N ALA A 252 2.18 -9.69 10.01
CA ALA A 252 0.93 -8.96 10.18
C ALA A 252 -0.20 -9.84 10.76
N PRO A 253 -0.48 -11.07 10.26
CA PRO A 253 -1.49 -11.95 10.84
C PRO A 253 -1.20 -12.31 12.30
N VAL A 254 0.06 -12.56 12.63
CA VAL A 254 0.51 -12.88 14.00
C VAL A 254 0.28 -11.69 14.93
N ARG A 255 0.71 -10.48 14.55
CA ARG A 255 0.50 -9.27 15.36
C ARG A 255 -0.99 -8.98 15.57
N GLY A 256 -1.80 -9.11 14.52
CA GLY A 256 -3.25 -8.90 14.59
C GLY A 256 -3.93 -9.87 15.56
N ALA A 257 -3.66 -11.17 15.40
CA ALA A 257 -4.21 -12.23 16.25
C ALA A 257 -3.79 -12.07 17.71
N MET A 258 -2.52 -11.76 17.96
CA MET A 258 -2.02 -11.56 19.31
C MET A 258 -2.55 -10.29 19.98
N THR A 259 -2.81 -9.22 19.22
CA THR A 259 -3.43 -8.02 19.76
C THR A 259 -4.91 -8.26 20.12
N LYS A 260 -5.63 -9.08 19.33
CA LYS A 260 -6.97 -9.57 19.70
C LYS A 260 -6.94 -10.42 20.97
N ALA A 261 -5.99 -11.34 21.09
CA ALA A 261 -5.81 -12.15 22.29
C ALA A 261 -5.59 -11.27 23.53
N TYR A 262 -4.77 -10.22 23.38
CA TYR A 262 -4.53 -9.26 24.45
C TYR A 262 -5.78 -8.48 24.81
N ALA A 263 -6.51 -7.96 23.83
CA ALA A 263 -7.77 -7.25 24.05
C ALA A 263 -8.78 -8.13 24.82
N LEU A 264 -8.94 -9.40 24.43
CA LEU A 264 -9.78 -10.36 25.15
C LEU A 264 -9.33 -10.55 26.60
N ALA A 265 -8.02 -10.67 26.86
CA ALA A 265 -7.49 -10.77 28.21
C ALA A 265 -7.74 -9.49 29.02
N ALA A 266 -7.56 -8.31 28.41
CA ALA A 266 -7.78 -7.02 29.05
C ALA A 266 -9.23 -6.81 29.47
N HIS A 267 -10.18 -7.39 28.72
CA HIS A 267 -11.62 -7.33 28.96
C HIS A 267 -12.19 -8.58 29.65
N GLY A 268 -11.36 -9.31 30.42
CA GLY A 268 -11.84 -10.36 31.32
C GLY A 268 -12.28 -11.66 30.61
N GLN A 269 -11.78 -11.92 29.40
CA GLN A 269 -12.08 -13.12 28.62
C GLN A 269 -10.83 -14.03 28.47
N PRO A 270 -10.26 -14.55 29.57
CA PRO A 270 -8.98 -15.26 29.54
C PRO A 270 -9.03 -16.57 28.73
N ALA A 271 -10.17 -17.29 28.73
CA ALA A 271 -10.32 -18.51 27.94
C ALA A 271 -10.29 -18.21 26.43
N ALA A 272 -11.00 -17.18 25.98
CA ALA A 272 -10.99 -16.75 24.60
C ALA A 272 -9.62 -16.22 24.17
N ALA A 273 -8.95 -15.46 25.05
CA ALA A 273 -7.58 -15.00 24.83
C ALA A 273 -6.62 -16.16 24.60
N ARG A 274 -6.62 -17.18 25.47
CA ARG A 274 -5.80 -18.40 25.31
C ARG A 274 -6.11 -19.14 24.01
N ALA A 275 -7.38 -19.23 23.61
CA ALA A 275 -7.76 -19.86 22.34
C ALA A 275 -7.15 -19.15 21.12
N TRP A 276 -7.06 -17.81 21.13
CA TRP A 276 -6.35 -17.05 20.10
C TRP A 276 -4.83 -17.28 20.11
N VAL A 277 -4.21 -17.39 21.28
CA VAL A 277 -2.78 -17.75 21.40
C VAL A 277 -2.51 -19.13 20.79
N GLU A 278 -3.34 -20.13 21.12
CA GLU A 278 -3.23 -21.48 20.58
C GLU A 278 -3.46 -21.53 19.07
N ALA A 279 -4.49 -20.85 18.56
CA ALA A 279 -4.74 -20.77 17.12
C ALA A 279 -3.57 -20.13 16.35
N THR A 280 -2.98 -19.06 16.91
CA THR A 280 -1.81 -18.40 16.31
C THR A 280 -0.59 -19.33 16.31
N ARG A 281 -0.38 -20.08 17.40
CA ARG A 281 0.69 -21.08 17.46
C ARG A 281 0.50 -22.17 16.42
N ALA A 282 -0.70 -22.74 16.34
CA ALA A 282 -1.04 -23.78 15.39
C ALA A 282 -0.87 -23.32 13.94
N ALA A 283 -1.25 -22.08 13.62
CA ALA A 283 -1.05 -21.50 12.29
C ALA A 283 0.44 -21.35 11.93
N LEU A 284 1.27 -20.91 12.88
CA LEU A 284 2.73 -20.83 12.69
C LEU A 284 3.37 -22.22 12.56
N ASP A 285 2.87 -23.23 13.28
CA ASP A 285 3.36 -24.61 13.18
C ASP A 285 2.97 -25.23 11.83
N ALA A 286 1.73 -24.99 11.37
CA ALA A 286 1.24 -25.47 10.08
C ALA A 286 1.92 -24.80 8.87
N ALA A 287 2.33 -23.53 9.01
CA ALA A 287 3.07 -22.82 7.96
C ALA A 287 4.53 -23.29 7.81
N ARG A 288 5.04 -24.13 8.73
CA ARG A 288 6.39 -24.67 8.62
C ARG A 288 6.42 -25.74 7.52
N PRO A 289 7.39 -25.71 6.59
CA PRO A 289 7.53 -26.78 5.59
C PRO A 289 7.70 -28.13 6.29
N ALA A 290 6.99 -29.16 5.81
CA ALA A 290 7.22 -30.54 6.24
C ALA A 290 8.69 -30.87 5.95
N GLY A 291 9.46 -31.14 7.00
CA GLY A 291 10.93 -31.12 6.97
C GLY A 291 11.55 -32.07 5.94
N ASN A 292 11.80 -31.56 4.74
CA ASN A 292 12.56 -32.25 3.70
C ASN A 292 13.84 -31.48 3.42
N SER A 293 14.82 -31.61 4.30
CA SER A 293 16.23 -31.41 3.95
C SER A 293 17.13 -32.06 4.99
N GLN A 294 17.10 -33.40 5.05
CA GLN A 294 18.36 -34.11 5.30
C GLN A 294 19.25 -33.79 4.11
N GLY A 295 20.09 -32.76 4.24
CA GLY A 295 21.15 -32.51 3.27
C GLY A 295 22.03 -33.76 3.17
N GLU A 296 22.43 -34.13 1.96
CA GLU A 296 23.46 -35.15 1.76
C GLU A 296 24.70 -34.81 2.62
N ALA A 297 25.18 -35.79 3.37
CA ALA A 297 26.50 -35.79 4.00
C ALA A 297 26.87 -34.54 4.86
N GLY A 298 26.17 -34.34 5.98
CA GLY A 298 26.72 -33.60 7.13
C GLY A 298 26.83 -32.08 6.98
N LYS A 299 26.27 -31.48 5.92
CA LYS A 299 26.12 -30.02 5.81
C LYS A 299 24.68 -29.64 6.15
N GLN A 300 24.51 -28.65 7.03
CA GLN A 300 23.21 -28.01 7.23
C GLN A 300 22.71 -27.51 5.87
N ALA A 301 21.58 -28.03 5.41
CA ALA A 301 20.90 -27.45 4.27
C ALA A 301 20.60 -25.98 4.59
N PRO A 302 20.68 -25.07 3.59
CA PRO A 302 20.25 -23.70 3.79
C PRO A 302 18.83 -23.73 4.38
N LYS A 303 18.61 -23.04 5.51
CA LYS A 303 17.26 -22.90 6.06
C LYS A 303 16.39 -22.33 4.95
N ASP A 304 15.33 -23.05 4.61
CA ASP A 304 14.33 -22.54 3.69
C ASP A 304 13.82 -21.19 4.22
N ILE A 305 13.63 -20.23 3.32
CA ILE A 305 13.25 -18.87 3.68
C ILE A 305 11.93 -18.83 4.46
N VAL A 306 11.01 -19.75 4.18
CA VAL A 306 9.76 -19.90 4.92
C VAL A 306 10.05 -20.25 6.38
N THR A 307 10.98 -21.18 6.62
CA THR A 307 11.39 -21.54 7.98
C THR A 307 12.00 -20.33 8.70
N LEU A 308 12.83 -19.53 8.01
CA LEU A 308 13.36 -18.29 8.56
C LEU A 308 12.25 -17.29 8.90
N LEU A 309 11.30 -17.05 8.00
CA LEU A 309 10.18 -16.13 8.22
C LEU A 309 9.30 -16.57 9.40
N VAL A 310 8.99 -17.87 9.51
CA VAL A 310 8.26 -18.43 10.66
C VAL A 310 9.02 -18.26 11.96
N GLU A 311 10.33 -18.56 11.97
CA GLU A 311 11.18 -18.40 13.16
C GLU A 311 11.27 -16.92 13.60
N MET A 312 11.41 -15.99 12.65
CA MET A 312 11.42 -14.56 12.92
C MET A 312 10.06 -14.08 13.42
N ALA A 313 8.95 -14.43 12.75
CA ALA A 313 7.60 -14.07 13.20
C ALA A 313 7.31 -14.62 14.60
N ARG A 314 7.81 -15.82 14.92
CA ARG A 314 7.66 -16.43 16.24
C ARG A 314 8.45 -15.66 17.31
N ALA A 315 9.73 -15.37 17.03
CA ALA A 315 10.63 -14.75 17.99
C ALA A 315 10.32 -13.27 18.21
N GLU A 316 10.02 -12.52 17.15
CA GLU A 316 9.85 -11.07 17.18
C GLU A 316 8.43 -10.61 17.50
N HIS A 317 7.41 -11.44 17.20
CA HIS A 317 6.01 -11.02 17.32
C HIS A 317 5.18 -11.96 18.19
N PHE A 318 5.19 -13.27 17.93
CA PHE A 318 4.34 -14.19 18.69
C PHE A 318 4.75 -14.27 20.16
N LYS A 319 6.00 -14.67 20.46
CA LYS A 319 6.43 -14.94 21.83
C LYS A 319 6.32 -13.72 22.75
N PRO A 320 6.83 -12.53 22.38
CA PRO A 320 6.71 -11.35 23.24
C PRO A 320 5.27 -10.96 23.54
N LEU A 321 4.36 -11.08 22.56
CA LEU A 321 2.96 -10.76 22.76
C LEU A 321 2.21 -11.87 23.52
N ALA A 322 2.53 -13.14 23.31
CA ALA A 322 1.94 -14.25 24.06
C ALA A 322 2.28 -14.15 25.55
N ASP A 323 3.54 -13.88 25.87
CA ASP A 323 3.97 -13.65 27.25
C ASP A 323 3.23 -12.45 27.88
N LEU A 324 2.91 -11.42 27.08
CA LEU A 324 2.15 -10.25 27.52
C LEU A 324 0.65 -10.56 27.73
N VAL A 325 0.06 -11.41 26.89
CA VAL A 325 -1.31 -11.94 27.08
C VAL A 325 -1.38 -12.72 28.38
N ASP A 326 -0.46 -13.66 28.61
CA ASP A 326 -0.42 -14.46 29.83
C ASP A 326 -0.22 -13.60 31.07
N ALA A 327 0.66 -12.60 31.00
CA ALA A 327 0.85 -11.62 32.07
C ALA A 327 -0.43 -10.82 32.35
N ARG A 328 -1.15 -10.40 31.31
CA ARG A 328 -2.41 -9.66 31.47
C ARG A 328 -3.53 -10.51 32.08
N ILE A 329 -3.59 -11.80 31.74
CA ILE A 329 -4.48 -12.77 32.38
C ILE A 329 -4.09 -12.96 33.86
N ALA A 330 -2.79 -13.07 34.16
CA ALA A 330 -2.31 -13.19 35.53
C ALA A 330 -2.70 -11.98 36.39
N ILE A 331 -2.67 -10.75 35.85
CA ILE A 331 -3.20 -9.56 36.55
C ILE A 331 -4.68 -9.74 36.89
N ALA A 332 -5.50 -10.17 35.92
CA ALA A 332 -6.94 -10.37 36.14
C ALA A 332 -7.25 -11.48 37.17
N GLU A 333 -6.36 -12.47 37.31
CA GLU A 333 -6.44 -13.55 38.29
C GLU A 333 -5.79 -13.19 39.64
N GLY A 334 -5.28 -11.96 39.84
CA GLY A 334 -4.61 -11.51 41.07
C GLY A 334 -3.18 -12.03 41.25
N ARG A 335 -2.59 -12.67 40.23
CA ARG A 335 -1.24 -13.25 40.24
C ARG A 335 -0.17 -12.26 39.77
N LEU A 336 -0.01 -11.14 40.51
CA LEU A 336 0.89 -10.04 40.11
C LEU A 336 2.37 -10.43 40.05
N ALA A 337 2.82 -11.40 40.85
CA ALA A 337 4.19 -11.91 40.79
C ALA A 337 4.47 -12.63 39.47
N ASP A 338 3.52 -13.45 39.00
CA ASP A 338 3.63 -14.19 37.75
C ASP A 338 3.62 -13.23 36.54
N ALA A 339 2.77 -12.19 36.59
CA ALA A 339 2.74 -11.16 35.57
C ALA A 339 4.08 -10.40 35.45
N ALA A 340 4.72 -10.07 36.57
CA ALA A 340 6.04 -9.43 36.57
C ALA A 340 7.15 -10.39 36.11
N ALA A 341 7.13 -11.64 36.57
CA ALA A 341 8.10 -12.66 36.19
C ALA A 341 8.09 -12.94 34.68
N ALA A 342 6.92 -12.94 34.05
CA ALA A 342 6.77 -13.12 32.61
C ALA A 342 7.49 -12.03 31.79
N LEU A 343 7.76 -10.86 32.38
CA LEU A 343 8.38 -9.71 31.70
C LEU A 343 9.79 -9.40 32.22
N GLN A 344 10.28 -10.14 33.21
CA GLN A 344 11.58 -9.90 33.82
C GLN A 344 12.71 -10.01 32.79
N GLY A 345 13.60 -9.02 32.78
CA GLY A 345 14.74 -8.97 31.86
C GLY A 345 14.39 -8.62 30.42
N LYS A 346 13.12 -8.30 30.12
CA LYS A 346 12.69 -7.88 28.78
C LYS A 346 12.63 -6.36 28.68
N GLN A 347 13.12 -5.83 27.57
CA GLN A 347 12.91 -4.42 27.22
C GLN A 347 11.62 -4.29 26.42
N LEU A 348 10.60 -3.68 27.02
CA LEU A 348 9.33 -3.42 26.35
C LEU A 348 9.39 -2.07 25.66
N ARG A 349 9.05 -2.04 24.37
CA ARG A 349 8.81 -0.78 23.66
C ARG A 349 7.47 -0.23 24.15
N ALA A 350 7.37 1.08 24.36
CA ALA A 350 6.09 1.73 24.63
C ALA A 350 5.23 1.66 23.36
N THR A 351 4.41 0.63 23.33
CA THR A 351 3.28 0.44 22.43
C THR A 351 1.99 0.62 23.23
N PRO A 352 0.85 0.83 22.57
CA PRO A 352 -0.40 1.01 23.30
C PRO A 352 -0.80 -0.17 24.18
N VAL A 353 -0.56 -1.40 23.69
CA VAL A 353 -0.79 -2.64 24.43
C VAL A 353 0.06 -2.67 25.71
N THR A 354 1.34 -2.33 25.62
CA THR A 354 2.23 -2.30 26.79
C THR A 354 1.92 -1.15 27.74
N GLU A 355 1.41 -0.02 27.25
CA GLU A 355 0.99 1.08 28.10
C GLU A 355 -0.28 0.73 28.89
N GLU A 356 -1.28 0.11 28.26
CA GLU A 356 -2.46 -0.41 28.99
C GLU A 356 -2.03 -1.46 30.01
N PHE A 357 -1.13 -2.39 29.64
CA PHE A 357 -0.59 -3.38 30.58
C PHE A 357 0.01 -2.73 31.83
N HIS A 358 0.88 -1.73 31.63
CA HIS A 358 1.54 -1.02 32.73
C HIS A 358 0.52 -0.30 33.63
N ALA A 359 -0.49 0.33 33.03
CA ALA A 359 -1.56 0.99 33.77
C ALA A 359 -2.39 -0.02 34.58
N ALA A 360 -2.77 -1.15 33.97
CA ALA A 360 -3.52 -2.22 34.63
C ALA A 360 -2.73 -2.85 35.79
N TYR A 361 -1.43 -3.10 35.59
CA TYR A 361 -0.55 -3.63 36.63
C TYR A 361 -0.41 -2.66 37.81
N ALA A 362 -0.18 -1.38 37.53
CA ALA A 362 -0.07 -0.34 38.56
C ALA A 362 -1.36 -0.20 39.39
N ALA A 363 -2.52 -0.24 38.72
CA ALA A 363 -3.82 -0.22 39.38
C ALA A 363 -4.02 -1.45 40.27
N ALA A 364 -3.75 -2.65 39.75
CA ALA A 364 -3.90 -3.90 40.51
C ALA A 364 -2.92 -3.98 41.70
N ARG A 365 -1.68 -3.51 41.53
CA ARG A 365 -0.70 -3.42 42.62
C ARG A 365 -1.13 -2.44 43.71
N SER A 366 -1.71 -1.30 43.33
CA SER A 366 -2.22 -0.31 44.29
C SER A 366 -3.42 -0.83 45.08
N ALA A 367 -4.22 -1.71 44.48
CA ALA A 367 -5.36 -2.36 45.13
C ALA A 367 -4.98 -3.57 45.98
N SER A 368 -3.79 -4.15 45.78
CA SER A 368 -3.33 -5.36 46.49
C SER A 368 -2.59 -4.99 47.78
N ALA A 369 -2.86 -5.74 48.86
CA ALA A 369 -2.09 -5.65 50.11
C ALA A 369 -0.73 -6.37 50.01
N LEU A 370 -0.51 -7.18 48.97
CA LEU A 370 0.72 -7.94 48.77
C LEU A 370 1.77 -7.10 48.04
N SER A 371 3.01 -7.16 48.52
CA SER A 371 4.15 -6.58 47.81
C SER A 371 4.37 -7.31 46.48
N ALA A 372 4.05 -6.64 45.37
CA ALA A 372 4.33 -7.13 44.03
C ALA A 372 5.65 -6.54 43.48
N PRO A 373 6.42 -7.30 42.67
CA PRO A 373 7.64 -6.79 42.05
C PRO A 373 7.39 -5.55 41.17
N ASP A 374 8.45 -4.78 40.91
CA ASP A 374 8.41 -3.71 39.92
C ASP A 374 8.46 -4.28 38.49
N LEU A 375 7.75 -3.64 37.56
CA LEU A 375 7.88 -3.92 36.13
C LEU A 375 9.13 -3.26 35.56
N PRO A 376 9.75 -3.83 34.51
CA PRO A 376 10.80 -3.14 33.77
C PRO A 376 10.26 -1.81 33.20
N PRO A 377 11.04 -0.72 33.18
CA PRO A 377 10.58 0.54 32.63
C PRO A 377 10.27 0.40 31.13
N LEU A 378 9.21 1.07 30.67
CA LEU A 378 8.94 1.18 29.25
C LEU A 378 10.08 1.94 28.56
N GLY A 379 10.50 1.43 27.40
CA GLY A 379 11.36 2.17 26.49
C GLY A 379 10.65 3.42 25.93
N PRO A 380 11.35 4.24 25.12
CA PRO A 380 10.72 5.41 24.52
C PRO A 380 9.50 5.00 23.71
N ALA A 381 8.43 5.80 23.81
CA ALA A 381 7.29 5.67 22.90
C ALA A 381 7.81 5.73 21.48
N ALA A 382 7.40 4.76 20.65
CA ALA A 382 7.58 4.92 19.21
C ALA A 382 6.95 6.27 18.85
N LYS A 383 7.64 7.10 18.05
CA LYS A 383 7.05 8.35 17.58
C LYS A 383 5.71 8.00 16.93
N ARG A 384 4.61 8.33 17.63
CA ARG A 384 3.23 8.19 17.15
C ARG A 384 3.01 9.31 16.17
N GLY A 385 3.58 9.16 14.99
CA GLY A 385 3.06 9.75 13.78
C GLY A 385 2.68 8.59 12.88
N PRO A 386 1.69 8.74 11.99
CA PRO A 386 1.67 7.90 10.81
C PRO A 386 3.10 7.86 10.24
N ALA A 387 3.58 6.71 9.76
CA ALA A 387 4.76 6.67 8.91
C ALA A 387 4.68 7.86 7.96
N ARG A 388 5.75 8.68 7.85
CA ARG A 388 5.74 9.98 7.13
C ARG A 388 4.76 9.90 5.97
N LEU A 389 3.57 10.50 6.12
CA LEU A 389 2.49 10.32 5.13
C LEU A 389 2.94 10.83 3.77
N SER A 390 3.87 11.80 3.80
CA SER A 390 4.57 12.29 2.62
C SER A 390 5.33 11.22 1.84
N GLY A 391 5.74 10.11 2.46
CA GLY A 391 6.32 8.94 1.79
C GLY A 391 5.32 8.09 1.01
N MET A 392 4.05 8.51 0.93
CA MET A 392 3.03 7.94 0.04
C MET A 392 2.75 8.86 -1.17
N ALA A 393 3.54 9.91 -1.36
CA ALA A 393 3.29 10.90 -2.41
C ALA A 393 3.45 10.29 -3.83
N ASP A 394 4.33 9.30 -4.00
CA ASP A 394 4.49 8.58 -5.25
C ASP A 394 3.29 7.71 -5.64
N ASP A 395 2.69 7.02 -4.66
CA ASP A 395 1.47 6.23 -4.83
C ASP A 395 0.29 7.09 -5.33
N LEU A 396 0.34 8.42 -5.12
CA LEU A 396 -0.68 9.37 -5.55
C LEU A 396 -0.51 9.87 -6.98
N LEU A 397 0.56 9.52 -7.69
CA LEU A 397 0.83 9.99 -9.06
C LEU A 397 0.01 9.21 -10.10
N ILE A 398 -1.32 9.32 -9.99
CA ILE A 398 -2.29 8.70 -10.89
C ILE A 398 -2.03 9.19 -12.32
N ARG A 399 -1.94 8.27 -13.27
CA ARG A 399 -1.75 8.64 -14.67
C ARG A 399 -2.94 9.46 -15.18
N PRO A 400 -2.71 10.55 -15.95
CA PRO A 400 -3.81 11.31 -16.54
C PRO A 400 -4.69 10.42 -17.41
N GLU A 401 -5.98 10.51 -17.15
CA GLU A 401 -7.02 9.79 -17.88
C GLU A 401 -7.63 10.69 -18.96
N SER A 402 -8.25 10.06 -19.95
CA SER A 402 -8.95 10.74 -21.04
C SER A 402 -9.94 9.76 -21.63
N GLN A 403 -11.00 10.25 -22.27
CA GLN A 403 -12.03 9.41 -22.90
C GLN A 403 -11.43 8.35 -23.85
N ARG A 404 -10.39 8.72 -24.62
CA ARG A 404 -9.69 7.79 -25.52
C ARG A 404 -9.08 6.58 -24.81
N LYS A 405 -8.64 6.73 -23.56
CA LYS A 405 -8.07 5.64 -22.76
C LYS A 405 -9.14 4.71 -22.18
N LEU A 406 -10.39 5.15 -22.10
CA LEU A 406 -11.53 4.28 -21.75
C LEU A 406 -12.07 3.46 -22.93
N ILE A 407 -11.71 3.76 -24.17
CA ILE A 407 -12.07 2.91 -25.32
C ILE A 407 -11.54 1.47 -25.15
N ASP A 408 -10.42 1.31 -24.43
CA ASP A 408 -9.90 -0.02 -24.06
C ASP A 408 -10.91 -0.78 -23.19
N TYR A 409 -11.70 -0.08 -22.36
CA TYR A 409 -12.76 -0.69 -21.57
C TYR A 409 -13.91 -1.20 -22.45
N GLU A 410 -14.51 -0.35 -23.28
CA GLU A 410 -15.60 -0.76 -24.18
C GLU A 410 -15.23 -1.99 -25.02
N LYS A 411 -14.00 -2.01 -25.55
CA LYS A 411 -13.45 -3.13 -26.34
C LYS A 411 -13.17 -4.38 -25.51
N SER A 412 -12.92 -4.22 -24.21
CA SER A 412 -12.61 -5.31 -23.29
C SER A 412 -13.85 -5.96 -22.68
N ARG A 413 -15.02 -5.31 -22.74
CA ARG A 413 -16.27 -5.94 -22.31
C ARG A 413 -16.57 -7.14 -23.22
N PRO A 414 -16.81 -8.33 -22.65
CA PRO A 414 -17.57 -9.33 -23.37
C PRO A 414 -18.96 -8.72 -23.62
N ASN A 415 -19.52 -8.86 -24.81
CA ASN A 415 -20.88 -8.39 -25.10
C ASN A 415 -21.89 -9.31 -24.39
N ILE A 416 -21.98 -9.20 -23.06
CA ILE A 416 -22.75 -10.11 -22.19
C ILE A 416 -24.24 -9.96 -22.45
N LEU A 417 -24.73 -8.74 -22.71
CA LEU A 417 -26.14 -8.52 -23.09
C LEU A 417 -26.47 -9.10 -24.47
N GLY A 418 -25.53 -9.05 -25.42
CA GLY A 418 -25.66 -9.78 -26.69
C GLY A 418 -25.63 -11.31 -26.52
N ALA A 419 -24.82 -11.82 -25.59
CA ALA A 419 -24.68 -13.25 -25.31
C ALA A 419 -25.82 -13.82 -24.43
N LEU A 420 -26.52 -13.00 -23.65
CA LEU A 420 -27.71 -13.41 -22.89
C LEU A 420 -28.94 -13.59 -23.78
N VAL A 421 -28.99 -12.91 -24.94
CA VAL A 421 -30.03 -13.11 -25.96
C VAL A 421 -29.64 -14.22 -26.96
N GLY A 422 -28.34 -14.49 -27.14
CA GLY A 422 -27.82 -15.59 -27.95
C GLY A 422 -27.10 -16.63 -27.09
N ALA A 423 -27.85 -17.56 -26.51
CA ALA A 423 -27.28 -18.68 -25.75
C ALA A 423 -26.21 -19.44 -26.58
N ALA A 424 -25.08 -19.71 -25.92
CA ALA A 424 -23.87 -20.41 -26.38
C ALA A 424 -22.74 -19.51 -26.95
N PHE A 425 -21.53 -19.73 -26.42
CA PHE A 425 -20.22 -19.17 -26.80
C PHE A 425 -19.76 -17.88 -26.09
N SER A 426 -19.31 -18.01 -24.83
CA SER A 426 -18.19 -17.22 -24.32
C SER A 426 -17.16 -18.03 -23.52
N MET A 427 -17.12 -19.36 -23.70
CA MET A 427 -15.97 -20.15 -23.25
C MET A 427 -14.79 -19.95 -24.21
N GLY A 428 -13.94 -18.98 -23.91
CA GLY A 428 -12.48 -19.11 -24.01
C GLY A 428 -11.78 -19.28 -25.36
N THR A 429 -12.47 -19.43 -26.50
CA THR A 429 -11.80 -19.54 -27.81
C THR A 429 -12.37 -18.54 -28.80
N THR A 430 -11.53 -17.60 -29.24
CA THR A 430 -11.83 -16.73 -30.38
C THR A 430 -12.07 -17.58 -31.63
N LEU A 431 -13.16 -17.32 -32.35
CA LEU A 431 -13.51 -17.91 -33.66
C LEU A 431 -12.49 -17.61 -34.77
N LEU A 432 -11.42 -16.88 -34.44
CA LEU A 432 -10.24 -16.67 -35.27
C LEU A 432 -9.01 -17.00 -34.39
N GLY A 433 -8.47 -18.20 -34.58
CA GLY A 433 -7.26 -18.80 -33.99
C GLY A 433 -6.54 -18.07 -32.86
N GLY A 434 -6.73 -18.53 -31.62
CA GLY A 434 -5.66 -18.72 -30.63
C GLY A 434 -4.80 -17.54 -30.15
N ILE A 435 -5.12 -16.29 -30.48
CA ILE A 435 -4.40 -15.13 -29.92
C ILE A 435 -4.98 -14.82 -28.54
N ASP A 436 -4.27 -15.24 -27.49
CA ASP A 436 -4.53 -14.78 -26.12
C ASP A 436 -4.63 -13.25 -26.12
N ARG A 437 -5.81 -12.71 -25.81
CA ARG A 437 -5.97 -11.27 -25.64
C ARG A 437 -5.08 -10.85 -24.48
N THR A 438 -4.08 -10.00 -24.77
CA THR A 438 -3.14 -9.49 -23.76
C THR A 438 -3.75 -8.43 -22.84
N ALA A 439 -5.03 -8.11 -23.02
CA ALA A 439 -5.82 -7.16 -22.25
C ALA A 439 -7.28 -7.62 -22.12
N GLY A 440 -7.94 -7.19 -21.03
CA GLY A 440 -9.34 -7.44 -20.73
C GLY A 440 -9.59 -8.31 -19.50
N PHE A 441 -10.84 -8.78 -19.37
CA PHE A 441 -11.29 -9.57 -18.23
C PHE A 441 -10.97 -11.05 -18.37
N ARG A 442 -10.63 -11.68 -17.24
CA ARG A 442 -10.59 -13.14 -17.07
C ARG A 442 -11.21 -13.49 -15.74
N SER A 443 -11.99 -14.56 -15.69
CA SER A 443 -12.51 -15.13 -14.45
C SER A 443 -12.27 -16.62 -14.43
N THR A 444 -11.76 -17.15 -13.33
CA THR A 444 -11.41 -18.57 -13.17
C THR A 444 -11.94 -19.06 -11.83
N PRO A 445 -12.85 -20.04 -11.79
CA PRO A 445 -13.27 -20.65 -10.54
C PRO A 445 -12.10 -21.47 -9.95
N ASN A 446 -11.95 -21.41 -8.63
CA ASN A 446 -10.99 -22.20 -7.87
C ASN A 446 -11.70 -23.40 -7.23
N ASP A 447 -10.92 -24.41 -6.82
CA ASP A 447 -11.45 -25.65 -6.23
C ASP A 447 -12.15 -25.42 -4.87
N ASP A 448 -11.79 -24.35 -4.16
CA ASP A 448 -12.39 -23.96 -2.88
C ASP A 448 -13.72 -23.19 -3.01
N GLY A 449 -14.24 -23.06 -4.24
CA GLY A 449 -15.47 -22.31 -4.54
C GLY A 449 -15.27 -20.80 -4.61
N SER A 450 -14.06 -20.28 -4.42
CA SER A 450 -13.74 -18.90 -4.75
C SER A 450 -13.58 -18.69 -6.26
N ILE A 451 -13.58 -17.45 -6.70
CA ILE A 451 -13.42 -17.07 -8.11
C ILE A 451 -12.25 -16.09 -8.20
N LYS A 452 -11.25 -16.39 -9.01
CA LYS A 452 -10.24 -15.42 -9.41
C LYS A 452 -10.81 -14.52 -10.50
N VAL A 453 -10.80 -13.21 -10.30
CA VAL A 453 -11.24 -12.18 -11.24
C VAL A 453 -10.04 -11.32 -11.58
N GLU A 454 -9.77 -11.13 -12.86
CA GLU A 454 -8.59 -10.41 -13.34
C GLU A 454 -9.02 -9.39 -14.40
N TYR A 455 -8.42 -8.21 -14.35
CA TYR A 455 -8.45 -7.26 -15.46
C TYR A 455 -7.04 -6.82 -15.81
N THR A 456 -6.73 -6.82 -17.10
CA THR A 456 -5.46 -6.32 -17.63
C THR A 456 -5.70 -5.13 -18.55
N GLY A 457 -5.17 -3.96 -18.19
CA GLY A 457 -5.27 -2.75 -18.98
C GLY A 457 -3.90 -2.30 -19.51
N ASN A 458 -3.83 -1.88 -20.79
CA ASN A 458 -2.58 -1.44 -21.42
C ASN A 458 -2.38 0.08 -21.29
N THR A 459 -3.42 0.87 -21.54
CA THR A 459 -3.32 2.35 -21.54
C THR A 459 -4.01 3.02 -20.35
N THR A 460 -4.75 2.25 -19.56
CA THR A 460 -5.49 2.70 -18.38
C THR A 460 -4.58 3.00 -17.19
N SER A 461 -5.07 3.81 -16.25
CA SER A 461 -4.40 4.03 -14.97
C SER A 461 -4.57 2.82 -14.04
N GLY A 462 -3.72 2.70 -13.02
CA GLY A 462 -3.87 1.70 -11.97
C GLY A 462 -5.26 1.73 -11.32
N PRO A 463 -5.72 2.89 -10.81
CA PRO A 463 -7.07 3.03 -10.25
C PRO A 463 -8.19 2.53 -11.16
N VAL A 464 -8.14 2.84 -12.46
CA VAL A 464 -9.14 2.32 -13.42
C VAL A 464 -9.12 0.79 -13.45
N VAL A 465 -7.94 0.16 -13.55
CA VAL A 465 -7.84 -1.31 -13.59
C VAL A 465 -8.39 -1.95 -12.31
N GLN A 466 -8.16 -1.33 -11.15
CA GLN A 466 -8.68 -1.80 -9.88
C GLN A 466 -10.20 -1.68 -9.81
N GLU A 467 -10.76 -0.51 -10.14
CA GLU A 467 -12.20 -0.26 -10.15
C GLU A 467 -12.90 -1.18 -11.17
N MET A 468 -12.33 -1.40 -12.36
CA MET A 468 -12.85 -2.33 -13.36
C MET A 468 -12.90 -3.78 -12.84
N THR A 469 -11.83 -4.23 -12.20
CA THR A 469 -11.78 -5.61 -11.67
C THR A 469 -12.83 -5.81 -10.57
N LEU A 470 -13.03 -4.80 -9.73
CA LEU A 470 -14.04 -4.82 -8.68
C LEU A 470 -15.46 -4.77 -9.24
N LEU A 471 -15.70 -3.94 -10.26
CA LEU A 471 -16.98 -3.91 -10.97
C LEU A 471 -17.30 -5.28 -11.58
N ARG A 472 -16.32 -5.96 -12.20
CA ARG A 472 -16.53 -7.32 -12.72
C ARG A 472 -16.82 -8.33 -11.62
N ALA A 473 -16.16 -8.21 -10.46
CA ALA A 473 -16.48 -9.06 -9.30
C ALA A 473 -17.92 -8.87 -8.83
N ALA A 474 -18.41 -7.63 -8.80
CA ALA A 474 -19.80 -7.32 -8.47
C ALA A 474 -20.80 -7.86 -9.50
N GLU A 475 -20.51 -7.73 -10.80
CA GLU A 475 -21.31 -8.34 -11.87
C GLU A 475 -21.41 -9.87 -11.69
N LEU A 476 -20.29 -10.55 -11.43
CA LEU A 476 -20.28 -12.01 -11.19
C LEU A 476 -21.13 -12.41 -9.99
N ALA A 477 -21.13 -11.62 -8.92
CA ALA A 477 -22.01 -11.85 -7.77
C ALA A 477 -23.49 -11.77 -8.19
N ARG A 478 -23.87 -10.73 -8.95
CA ARG A 478 -25.24 -10.55 -9.45
C ARG A 478 -25.66 -11.66 -10.43
N GLU A 479 -24.78 -12.05 -11.35
CA GLU A 479 -24.98 -13.16 -12.29
C GLU A 479 -25.27 -14.48 -11.53
N ALA A 480 -24.63 -14.69 -10.38
CA ALA A 480 -24.85 -15.84 -9.51
C ALA A 480 -26.05 -15.72 -8.55
N GLY A 481 -26.86 -14.66 -8.67
CA GLY A 481 -28.00 -14.40 -7.77
C GLY A 481 -27.58 -14.05 -6.34
N LYS A 482 -26.34 -13.57 -6.15
CA LYS A 482 -25.78 -13.17 -4.86
C LYS A 482 -25.83 -11.65 -4.71
N SER A 483 -26.09 -11.19 -3.50
CA SER A 483 -26.20 -9.76 -3.18
C SER A 483 -24.85 -9.16 -2.79
N HIS A 484 -23.93 -10.00 -2.29
CA HIS A 484 -22.64 -9.57 -1.75
C HIS A 484 -21.50 -10.45 -2.25
N PHE A 485 -20.28 -9.96 -2.10
CA PHE A 485 -19.07 -10.75 -2.27
C PHE A 485 -17.94 -10.30 -1.32
N HIS A 486 -17.06 -11.22 -0.97
CA HIS A 486 -15.84 -10.96 -0.21
C HIS A 486 -14.64 -10.96 -1.14
N VAL A 487 -13.79 -9.94 -1.05
CA VAL A 487 -12.42 -10.03 -1.59
C VAL A 487 -11.60 -10.84 -0.58
N VAL A 488 -11.17 -12.04 -0.94
CA VAL A 488 -10.35 -12.91 -0.10
C VAL A 488 -8.87 -12.59 -0.27
N GLY A 489 -8.45 -12.36 -1.51
CA GLY A 489 -7.09 -11.99 -1.87
C GLY A 489 -7.09 -10.92 -2.96
N ARG A 490 -6.03 -10.12 -2.99
CA ARG A 490 -5.83 -9.06 -3.98
C ARG A 490 -4.36 -8.94 -4.33
N ASN A 491 -4.07 -8.84 -5.63
CA ASN A 491 -2.74 -8.55 -6.14
C ASN A 491 -2.82 -7.51 -7.25
N ASP A 492 -2.08 -6.42 -7.09
CA ASP A 492 -1.98 -5.34 -8.06
C ASP A 492 -0.58 -5.33 -8.70
N TYR A 493 -0.55 -5.23 -10.02
CA TYR A 493 0.67 -5.34 -10.81
C TYR A 493 0.81 -4.14 -11.75
N GLN A 494 2.06 -3.68 -11.88
CA GLN A 494 2.49 -2.82 -12.97
C GLN A 494 3.15 -3.69 -14.04
N ARG A 495 2.75 -3.52 -15.30
CA ARG A 495 3.25 -4.30 -16.44
C ARG A 495 4.29 -3.50 -17.19
N TYR A 496 5.43 -4.14 -17.46
CA TYR A 496 6.53 -3.46 -18.13
C TYR A 496 7.02 -4.24 -19.33
N LEU A 497 7.27 -3.53 -20.43
CA LEU A 497 8.08 -4.02 -21.53
C LEU A 497 9.54 -3.74 -21.21
N THR A 498 10.34 -4.79 -21.07
CA THR A 498 11.79 -4.67 -20.83
C THR A 498 12.53 -4.99 -22.11
N GLN A 499 13.28 -4.03 -22.64
CA GLN A 499 14.21 -4.24 -23.74
C GLN A 499 15.55 -4.68 -23.15
N THR A 500 16.09 -5.80 -23.63
CA THR A 500 17.37 -6.33 -23.19
C THR A 500 18.39 -6.30 -24.33
N MET A 501 19.67 -6.09 -24.00
CA MET A 501 20.80 -6.27 -24.91
C MET A 501 21.80 -7.18 -24.22
N ASN A 502 22.15 -8.29 -24.89
CA ASN A 502 23.00 -9.35 -24.32
C ASN A 502 22.49 -9.88 -22.96
N GLY A 503 21.17 -9.99 -22.80
CA GLY A 503 20.54 -10.45 -21.55
C GLY A 503 20.49 -9.40 -20.43
N VAL A 504 21.09 -8.23 -20.62
CA VAL A 504 21.06 -7.12 -19.66
C VAL A 504 19.89 -6.19 -19.99
N PRO A 505 18.98 -5.89 -19.04
CA PRO A 505 17.95 -4.87 -19.22
C PRO A 505 18.56 -3.51 -19.58
N MET A 506 18.21 -2.97 -20.74
CA MET A 506 18.61 -1.63 -21.18
C MET A 506 17.56 -0.58 -20.87
N ASN A 507 16.30 -0.91 -21.12
CA ASN A 507 15.19 0.00 -20.93
C ASN A 507 13.97 -0.78 -20.46
N ARG A 508 13.15 -0.14 -19.63
CA ARG A 508 11.90 -0.68 -19.15
C ARG A 508 10.82 0.38 -19.40
N THR A 509 9.69 -0.03 -19.94
CA THR A 509 8.59 0.88 -20.28
C THR A 509 7.34 0.38 -19.60
N LEU A 510 6.65 1.22 -18.82
CA LEU A 510 5.39 0.86 -18.18
C LEU A 510 4.27 0.80 -19.24
N THR A 511 3.87 -0.42 -19.59
CA THR A 511 2.92 -0.74 -20.66
C THR A 511 1.51 -1.07 -20.17
N GLY A 512 1.25 -1.00 -18.86
CA GLY A 512 -0.09 -1.19 -18.33
C GLY A 512 -0.13 -1.58 -16.86
N TYR A 513 -1.32 -1.98 -16.41
CA TYR A 513 -1.59 -2.48 -15.08
C TYR A 513 -2.41 -3.77 -15.15
N LYS A 514 -2.35 -4.56 -14.10
CA LYS A 514 -3.22 -5.72 -13.89
C LYS A 514 -3.64 -5.76 -12.44
N THR A 515 -4.90 -6.07 -12.20
CA THR A 515 -5.41 -6.39 -10.86
C THR A 515 -5.97 -7.81 -10.90
N GLU A 516 -5.67 -8.57 -9.86
CA GLU A 516 -6.22 -9.90 -9.61
C GLU A 516 -6.92 -9.87 -8.26
N LEU A 517 -8.19 -10.24 -8.23
CA LEU A 517 -8.98 -10.43 -7.02
C LEU A 517 -9.35 -11.90 -6.90
N THR A 518 -9.20 -12.49 -5.73
CA THR A 518 -9.86 -13.76 -5.41
C THR A 518 -11.09 -13.43 -4.59
N ILE A 519 -12.28 -13.79 -5.08
CA ILE A 519 -13.55 -13.43 -4.44
C ILE A 519 -14.34 -14.66 -3.99
N ARG A 520 -15.13 -14.51 -2.94
CA ARG A 520 -16.15 -15.48 -2.51
C ARG A 520 -17.52 -14.83 -2.60
N LEU A 521 -18.46 -15.48 -3.28
CA LEU A 521 -19.81 -14.94 -3.47
C LEU A 521 -20.70 -15.29 -2.28
N LEU A 522 -21.52 -14.33 -1.81
CA LEU A 522 -22.28 -14.45 -0.57
C LEU A 522 -23.76 -14.12 -0.76
N GLY A 523 -24.63 -14.91 -0.11
CA GLY A 523 -26.09 -14.70 -0.17
C GLY A 523 -26.57 -13.51 0.68
N GLU A 524 -25.95 -13.32 1.84
CA GLU A 524 -26.25 -12.27 2.81
C GLU A 524 -24.99 -11.45 3.12
N GLY A 525 -25.17 -10.28 3.74
CA GLY A 525 -24.08 -9.38 4.09
C GLY A 525 -23.30 -9.86 5.31
N GLU A 526 -22.03 -10.24 5.10
CA GLU A 526 -21.02 -10.32 6.16
C GLU A 526 -20.40 -8.92 6.38
N ALA A 527 -19.81 -8.64 7.56
CA ALA A 527 -19.32 -7.30 7.93
C ALA A 527 -18.25 -6.73 6.97
N ASP A 528 -17.44 -7.61 6.40
CA ASP A 528 -16.35 -7.30 5.46
C ASP A 528 -16.76 -7.53 3.99
N ALA A 529 -18.06 -7.67 3.72
CA ALA A 529 -18.57 -7.87 2.37
C ALA A 529 -18.77 -6.55 1.64
N LEU A 530 -18.58 -6.62 0.33
CA LEU A 530 -19.02 -5.58 -0.59
C LEU A 530 -20.42 -5.91 -1.08
N ASP A 531 -21.31 -4.93 -1.01
CA ASP A 531 -22.61 -4.95 -1.67
C ASP A 531 -22.38 -4.82 -3.19
N ALA A 532 -22.78 -5.85 -3.93
CA ALA A 532 -22.58 -5.89 -5.37
C ALA A 532 -23.37 -4.80 -6.10
N VAL A 533 -24.58 -4.46 -5.63
CA VAL A 533 -25.40 -3.41 -6.22
C VAL A 533 -24.75 -2.05 -5.98
N ALA A 534 -24.30 -1.78 -4.75
CA ALA A 534 -23.64 -0.51 -4.44
C ALA A 534 -22.36 -0.28 -5.28
N VAL A 535 -21.57 -1.34 -5.51
CA VAL A 535 -20.38 -1.27 -6.39
C VAL A 535 -20.79 -0.96 -7.84
N ILE A 536 -21.83 -1.63 -8.35
CA ILE A 536 -22.34 -1.43 -9.72
C ILE A 536 -22.93 -0.02 -9.88
N ASP A 537 -23.70 0.47 -8.92
CA ASP A 537 -24.32 1.80 -9.00
C ASP A 537 -23.27 2.92 -8.96
N ALA A 538 -22.19 2.71 -8.20
CA ALA A 538 -21.12 3.69 -8.08
C ALA A 538 -20.15 3.69 -9.28
N LEU A 539 -19.82 2.52 -9.83
CA LEU A 539 -18.83 2.38 -10.92
C LEU A 539 -19.46 2.22 -12.29
N GLY A 540 -20.70 1.76 -12.39
CA GLY A 540 -21.43 1.55 -13.63
C GLY A 540 -21.53 2.82 -14.46
N PRO A 541 -22.08 3.94 -13.94
CA PRO A 541 -22.16 5.19 -14.70
C PRO A 541 -20.79 5.71 -15.16
N VAL A 542 -19.74 5.45 -14.37
CA VAL A 542 -18.36 5.89 -14.67
C VAL A 542 -17.78 5.17 -15.88
N TYR A 543 -18.16 3.91 -16.11
CA TYR A 543 -17.52 3.07 -17.10
C TYR A 543 -18.46 2.58 -18.22
N TYR A 544 -19.76 2.61 -18.01
CA TYR A 544 -20.76 2.22 -19.00
C TYR A 544 -21.26 3.38 -19.86
N GLU A 545 -21.29 4.60 -19.32
CA GLU A 545 -21.98 5.76 -19.94
C GLU A 545 -21.03 6.90 -20.35
N SER A 546 -19.73 6.75 -20.10
CA SER A 546 -18.69 7.79 -20.20
C SER A 546 -17.99 7.91 -21.56
#